data_AF-A0A3D5E0M4-F1
#
_entry.id   AF-A0A3D5E0M4-F1
#
_cell.length_a   1.000
_cell.length_b   1.000
_cell.length_c   1.000
_cell.angle_alpha   90.00
_cell.angle_beta   90.00
_cell.angle_gamma   90.00
#
_symmetry.space_group_name_H-M   'P 1'
#
loop_
_entity.id
_entity.type
_entity.pdbx_description
1 polymer ?
#
loop_
_entity_poly.entity_id
_entity_poly.type
_entity_poly.pdbx_seq_one_letter_code
_entity_poly.pdbx_strand_id
1 'polypeptide(L)'
;MATISLKDYQRAEREVSITQARIGIGVHAAVTVLVCAIVIVINVFAAPEFPWSVFPVVGMVLGLFLHWWFGYRHLEEMIQRHQMDIERRALTHSAG
;
A
#
# COMPACT_ATOMS: atom_id res chain seq x y z
N MET A 1 -28.20 -3.49 -21.38
CA MET A 1 -27.15 -3.00 -20.45
C MET A 1 -27.63 -3.27 -19.04
N ALA A 2 -26.84 -3.94 -18.21
CA ALA A 2 -27.21 -4.15 -16.81
C ALA A 2 -27.12 -2.80 -16.06
N THR A 3 -28.21 -2.40 -15.41
CA THR A 3 -28.23 -1.23 -14.53
C THR A 3 -27.77 -1.67 -13.14
N ILE A 4 -26.55 -1.28 -12.78
CA ILE A 4 -25.96 -1.53 -11.46
C ILE A 4 -26.42 -0.45 -10.47
N SER A 5 -26.77 -0.87 -9.25
CA SER A 5 -27.08 0.05 -8.15
C SER A 5 -25.80 0.74 -7.66
N LEU A 6 -25.91 2.00 -7.19
CA LEU A 6 -24.78 2.74 -6.62
C LEU A 6 -24.09 1.97 -5.49
N LYS A 7 -24.86 1.28 -4.64
CA LYS A 7 -24.32 0.46 -3.54
C LYS A 7 -23.50 -0.72 -4.03
N ASP A 8 -23.95 -1.37 -5.11
CA ASP A 8 -23.24 -2.51 -5.69
C ASP A 8 -21.94 -2.06 -6.37
N TYR A 9 -21.96 -0.90 -7.02
CA TYR A 9 -20.77 -0.26 -7.57
C TYR A 9 -19.75 0.10 -6.47
N GLN A 10 -20.18 0.80 -5.43
CA GLN A 10 -19.37 1.15 -4.26
C GLN A 10 -18.71 -0.07 -3.61
N ARG A 11 -19.46 -1.16 -3.47
CA ARG A 11 -18.95 -2.41 -2.91
C ARG A 11 -17.88 -3.03 -3.81
N ALA A 12 -18.12 -3.11 -5.12
CA ALA A 12 -17.16 -3.64 -6.07
C ALA A 12 -15.87 -2.81 -6.09
N GLU A 13 -15.97 -1.48 -6.06
CA GLU A 13 -14.80 -0.60 -5.99
C GLU A 13 -13.98 -0.80 -4.71
N ARG A 14 -14.65 -0.95 -3.57
CA ARG A 14 -13.98 -1.25 -2.29
C ARG A 14 -13.21 -2.56 -2.35
N GLU A 15 -13.79 -3.61 -2.92
CA GLU A 15 -13.14 -4.93 -3.07
C GLU A 15 -11.90 -4.86 -3.99
N VAL A 16 -11.98 -4.11 -5.10
CA VAL A 16 -10.85 -3.89 -6.01
C VAL A 16 -9.74 -3.10 -5.33
N SER A 17 -10.10 -2.02 -4.64
CA SER A 17 -9.15 -1.16 -3.91
C SER A 17 -8.40 -1.93 -2.82
N ILE A 18 -9.10 -2.77 -2.05
CA ILE A 18 -8.47 -3.67 -1.07
C ILE A 18 -7.46 -4.61 -1.73
N THR A 19 -7.81 -5.15 -2.90
CA THR A 19 -6.91 -6.06 -3.63
C THR A 19 -5.64 -5.33 -4.07
N GLN A 20 -5.76 -4.11 -4.61
CA GLN A 20 -4.60 -3.30 -5.01
C GLN A 20 -3.70 -2.95 -3.82
N ALA A 21 -4.28 -2.58 -2.67
CA ALA A 21 -3.50 -2.28 -1.46
C ALA A 21 -2.68 -3.48 -0.99
N ARG A 22 -3.26 -4.70 -1.03
CA ARG A 22 -2.55 -5.93 -0.67
C ARG A 22 -1.40 -6.23 -1.61
N ILE A 23 -1.56 -5.98 -2.91
CA ILE A 23 -0.49 -6.14 -3.90
C ILE A 23 0.65 -5.14 -3.61
N GLY A 24 0.32 -3.87 -3.35
CA GLY A 24 1.31 -2.83 -3.04
C GLY A 24 2.15 -3.16 -1.81
N ILE A 25 1.51 -3.61 -0.73
CA ILE A 25 2.20 -4.05 0.50
C ILE A 25 3.04 -5.31 0.22
N GLY A 26 2.53 -6.26 -0.56
CA GLY A 26 3.25 -7.48 -0.92
C GLY A 26 4.54 -7.20 -1.69
N VAL A 27 4.50 -6.27 -2.65
CA VAL A 27 5.69 -5.83 -3.38
C VAL A 27 6.71 -5.17 -2.45
N HIS A 28 6.28 -4.26 -1.56
CA HIS A 28 7.18 -3.63 -0.59
C HIS A 28 7.82 -4.65 0.36
N ALA A 29 7.05 -5.65 0.82
CA ALA A 29 7.57 -6.73 1.65
C ALA A 29 8.62 -7.56 0.90
N ALA A 30 8.35 -7.94 -0.36
CA ALA A 30 9.28 -8.71 -1.18
C ALA A 30 10.60 -7.95 -1.42
N VAL A 31 10.52 -6.67 -1.81
CA VAL A 31 11.69 -5.81 -2.01
C VAL A 31 12.46 -5.63 -0.70
N THR A 32 11.77 -5.44 0.42
CA THR A 32 12.40 -5.31 1.75
C THR A 32 13.21 -6.55 2.10
N VAL A 33 12.65 -7.75 1.94
CA VAL A 33 13.37 -9.00 2.20
C VAL A 33 14.58 -9.14 1.29
N LEU A 34 14.44 -8.83 0.00
CA LEU A 34 15.55 -8.88 -0.95
C LEU A 34 16.69 -7.92 -0.58
N VAL A 35 16.37 -6.67 -0.28
CA VAL A 35 17.36 -5.67 0.12
C VAL A 35 18.04 -6.06 1.45
N CYS A 36 17.28 -6.52 2.44
CA CYS A 36 17.83 -7.02 3.70
C CYS A 36 18.82 -8.17 3.47
N ALA A 37 18.47 -9.14 2.63
CA ALA A 37 19.35 -10.27 2.30
C ALA A 37 20.66 -9.78 1.65
N ILE A 38 20.58 -8.86 0.68
CA ILE A 38 21.75 -8.28 0.02
C ILE A 38 22.64 -7.54 1.03
N VAL A 39 22.05 -6.71 1.90
CA VAL A 39 22.81 -5.94 2.91
C VAL A 39 23.49 -6.86 3.92
N ILE A 40 22.83 -7.95 4.33
CA ILE A 40 23.44 -8.97 5.19
C ILE A 40 24.63 -9.63 4.49
N VAL A 41 24.46 -10.04 3.24
CA VAL A 41 25.55 -10.62 2.43
C VAL A 41 26.73 -9.65 2.35
N ILE A 42 26.50 -8.39 2.02
CA ILE A 42 27.57 -7.38 1.96
C ILE A 42 28.29 -7.26 3.30
N ASN A 43 27.56 -7.24 4.42
CA ASN A 43 28.17 -7.17 5.74
C ASN A 43 29.09 -8.37 6.04
N VAL A 44 28.62 -9.59 5.76
CA VAL A 44 29.40 -10.82 5.99
C VAL A 44 30.70 -10.82 5.17
N PHE A 45 30.70 -10.29 3.95
CA PHE A 45 31.88 -10.28 3.08
C PHE A 45 32.79 -9.06 3.28
N ALA A 46 32.23 -7.90 3.62
CA ALA A 46 33.00 -6.65 3.68
C ALA A 46 33.49 -6.30 5.10
N ALA A 47 32.79 -6.71 6.14
CA ALA A 47 33.13 -6.43 7.54
C ALA A 47 32.54 -7.49 8.49
N PRO A 48 32.99 -8.77 8.41
CA PRO A 48 32.43 -9.87 9.20
C PRO A 48 32.58 -9.66 10.71
N GLU A 49 33.58 -8.91 11.17
CA GLU A 49 33.82 -8.58 12.56
C GLU A 49 32.84 -7.54 13.14
N PHE A 50 32.10 -6.81 12.30
CA PHE A 50 31.18 -5.77 12.73
C PHE A 50 29.82 -5.91 12.03
N PRO A 51 28.76 -6.38 12.72
CA PRO A 51 27.45 -6.65 12.12
C PRO A 51 26.62 -5.37 11.87
N TRP A 52 27.16 -4.43 11.09
CA TRP A 52 26.51 -3.16 10.76
C TRP A 52 25.21 -3.33 9.97
N SER A 53 24.98 -4.47 9.29
CA SER A 53 23.74 -4.74 8.55
C SER A 53 22.49 -4.73 9.43
N VAL A 54 22.62 -4.92 10.75
CA VAL A 54 21.48 -4.90 11.68
C VAL A 54 20.77 -3.55 11.67
N PHE A 55 21.50 -2.44 11.60
CA PHE A 55 20.91 -1.09 11.61
C PHE A 55 19.97 -0.84 10.40
N PRO A 56 20.41 -1.01 9.14
CA PRO A 56 19.52 -0.84 7.99
C PRO A 56 18.43 -1.91 7.95
N VAL A 57 18.69 -3.16 8.35
CA VAL A 57 17.65 -4.20 8.39
C VAL A 57 16.51 -3.82 9.34
N VAL A 58 16.84 -3.37 10.56
CA VAL A 58 15.83 -2.92 11.53
C VAL A 58 15.07 -1.71 10.99
N GLY A 59 15.77 -0.72 10.42
CA GLY A 59 15.14 0.45 9.81
C GLY A 59 14.15 0.07 8.69
N MET A 60 14.53 -0.87 7.82
CA MET A 60 13.69 -1.34 6.71
C MET A 60 12.47 -2.12 7.21
N VAL A 61 12.61 -2.96 8.24
CA VAL A 61 11.48 -3.67 8.85
C VAL A 61 10.50 -2.70 9.51
N LEU A 62 11.00 -1.68 10.20
CA LEU A 62 10.15 -0.61 10.75
C LEU A 62 9.45 0.18 9.65
N GLY A 63 10.15 0.51 8.56
CA GLY A 63 9.56 1.14 7.38
C GLY A 63 8.42 0.30 6.78
N LEU A 64 8.63 -1.01 6.63
CA LEU A 64 7.60 -1.93 6.14
C LEU A 64 6.37 -1.96 7.06
N PHE A 65 6.58 -1.98 8.38
CA PHE A 65 5.49 -1.90 9.35
C PHE A 65 4.67 -0.61 9.20
N LEU A 66 5.34 0.53 9.03
CA LEU A 66 4.67 1.80 8.77
C LEU A 66 3.90 1.79 7.45
N HIS A 67 4.47 1.26 6.37
CA HIS A 67 3.78 1.12 5.10
C HIS A 67 2.53 0.24 5.19
N TRP A 68 2.59 -0.85 5.96
CA TRP A 68 1.43 -1.69 6.23
C TRP A 68 0.37 -0.92 7.02
N TRP A 69 0.74 -0.26 8.12
CA TRP A 69 -0.18 0.51 8.96
C TRP A 69 -0.86 1.65 8.21
N PHE A 70 -0.08 2.47 7.50
CA PHE A 70 -0.61 3.57 6.69
C PHE A 70 -1.40 3.06 5.50
N GLY A 71 -0.97 1.98 4.85
CA GLY A 71 -1.68 1.38 3.72
C GLY A 71 -3.10 0.95 4.09
N TYR A 72 -3.29 0.33 5.25
CA TYR A 72 -4.62 -0.04 5.74
C TYR A 72 -5.48 1.18 6.11
N ARG A 73 -4.88 2.19 6.74
CA ARG A 73 -5.61 3.36 7.22
C ARG A 73 -6.01 4.31 6.08
N HIS A 74 -5.11 4.53 5.12
CA HIS A 74 -5.38 5.35 3.93
C HIS A 74 -6.32 4.69 2.95
N LEU A 75 -6.43 3.36 2.94
CA LEU A 75 -7.28 2.68 1.98
C LEU A 75 -8.75 3.09 2.11
N GLU A 76 -9.29 3.08 3.33
CA GLU A 76 -10.67 3.49 3.57
C GLU A 76 -10.87 4.99 3.29
N GLU A 77 -9.92 5.83 3.72
CA GLU A 77 -9.96 7.27 3.46
C GLU A 77 -9.87 7.60 1.95
N MET A 78 -9.06 6.88 1.18
CA MET A 78 -8.95 7.06 -0.27
C MET A 78 -10.22 6.66 -0.99
N ILE A 79 -10.82 5.51 -0.62
CA ILE A 79 -12.08 5.05 -1.21
C ILE A 79 -13.18 6.07 -0.94
N GLN A 80 -13.29 6.58 0.30
CA GLN A 80 -14.28 7.61 0.63
C GLN A 80 -14.02 8.92 -0.12
N ARG A 81 -12.77 9.40 -0.18
CA ARG A 81 -12.42 10.62 -0.92
C ARG A 81 -12.72 10.49 -2.41
N HIS A 82 -12.43 9.32 -3.01
CA HIS A 82 -12.72 9.06 -4.41
C HIS A 82 -14.22 9.09 -4.69
N GLN A 83 -15.02 8.43 -3.84
CA GLN A 83 -16.47 8.45 -3.90
C GLN A 83 -17.04 9.86 -3.79
N MET A 84 -16.58 10.66 -2.80
CA MET A 84 -17.01 12.04 -2.63
C MET A 84 -16.67 12.93 -3.84
N ASP A 85 -15.48 12.76 -4.43
CA ASP A 85 -15.08 13.52 -5.62
C ASP A 85 -15.94 13.17 -6.84
N ILE A 86 -16.28 11.89 -7.01
CA ILE A 86 -17.19 11.45 -8.08
C ILE A 86 -18.60 12.02 -7.86
N GLU A 87 -19.14 11.91 -6.65
CA GLU A 87 -20.47 12.45 -6.32
C GLU A 87 -20.53 13.97 -6.55
N ARG A 88 -19.49 14.70 -6.11
CA ARG A 88 -19.41 16.16 -6.31
C ARG A 88 -19.40 16.52 -7.80
N ARG A 89 -18.63 15.79 -8.62
CA ARG A 89 -18.58 16.01 -10.08
C ARG A 89 -19.92 15.66 -10.75
N ALA A 90 -20.56 14.57 -10.33
CA ALA A 90 -21.86 14.18 -10.85
C ALA A 90 -22.94 15.25 -10.56
N LEU A 91 -22.94 15.81 -9.34
CA LEU A 91 -23.83 16.90 -8.95
C LEU A 91 -23.59 18.18 -9.76
N THR A 92 -22.33 18.51 -10.07
CA THR A 92 -22.05 19.67 -10.94
C THR A 92 -22.50 19.47 -12.37
N HIS A 93 -22.50 18.24 -12.89
CA HIS A 93 -22.96 17.93 -14.24
C HIS A 93 -24.49 17.81 -14.36
N SER A 94 -25.21 17.48 -13.28
CA SER A 94 -26.67 17.38 -13.28
C SER A 94 -27.38 18.71 -12.99
N ALA A 95 -26.67 19.69 -12.46
CA ALA A 95 -27.20 21.02 -12.12
C ALA A 95 -27.07 22.06 -13.26
N GLY A 96 -26.45 21.69 -14.40
CA GLY A 96 -26.33 22.53 -15.60
C GLY A 96 -27.11 21.94 -16.77
#